data_AF-A0A2D6AN43-F1
#
_entry.id   AF-A0A2D6AN43-F1
#
_cell.length_a   1.000
_cell.length_b   1.000
_cell.length_c   1.000
_cell.angle_alpha   90.00
_cell.angle_beta   90.00
_cell.angle_gamma   90.00
#
_symmetry.space_group_name_H-M   'P 1'
#
loop_
_entity.id
_entity.type
_entity.pdbx_description
1 polymer ?
#
loop_
_entity_poly.entity_id
_entity_poly.type
_entity_poly.pdbx_seq_one_letter_code
_entity_poly.pdbx_strand_id
1 'polypeptide(L)'
;MKIKDWMKRNKNDEVRKQLFEEAGTTMGYIQQLMYTDKQASPDFCKALYLASVKVTPATPILPKDERPDIAEIFQLGVKVFPPEDKRAA
;
A
#
# COMPACT_ATOMS: atom_id res chain seq x y z
N MET A 1 -6.78 -7.07 -0.35
CA MET A 1 -7.31 -6.86 -1.71
C MET A 1 -6.19 -6.56 -2.70
N LYS A 2 -6.35 -6.95 -3.97
CA LYS A 2 -5.37 -6.62 -5.01
C LYS A 2 -5.52 -5.18 -5.53
N ILE A 3 -4.47 -4.61 -6.13
CA ILE A 3 -4.44 -3.27 -6.77
C ILE A 3 -5.55 -3.15 -7.78
N LYS A 4 -5.75 -4.18 -8.61
CA LYS A 4 -6.83 -4.21 -9.61
C LYS A 4 -8.21 -4.04 -8.97
N ASP A 5 -8.44 -4.63 -7.80
CA ASP A 5 -9.71 -4.59 -7.11
C ASP A 5 -9.86 -3.28 -6.34
N TRP A 6 -8.77 -2.75 -5.79
CA TRP A 6 -8.72 -1.42 -5.19
C TRP A 6 -9.05 -0.34 -6.21
N MET A 7 -8.48 -0.42 -7.41
CA MET A 7 -8.75 0.49 -8.53
C MET A 7 -10.20 0.43 -8.98
N LYS A 8 -10.82 -0.76 -9.01
CA LYS A 8 -12.24 -0.91 -9.33
C LYS A 8 -13.15 -0.29 -8.26
N ARG A 9 -12.75 -0.40 -6.98
CA ARG A 9 -13.50 0.14 -5.84
C ARG A 9 -13.38 1.66 -5.74
N ASN A 10 -12.17 2.18 -5.91
CA ASN A 10 -11.89 3.61 -5.86
C ASN A 10 -11.94 4.18 -7.28
N LYS A 11 -13.11 4.69 -7.69
CA LYS A 11 -13.33 5.30 -9.02
C LYS A 11 -12.87 6.75 -9.13
N ASN A 12 -12.51 7.38 -8.02
CA ASN A 12 -12.06 8.78 -8.01
C ASN A 12 -10.63 8.87 -8.55
N ASP A 13 -10.47 9.56 -9.69
CA ASP A 13 -9.18 9.70 -10.37
C ASP A 13 -8.17 10.55 -9.58
N GLU A 14 -8.62 11.51 -8.77
CA GLU A 14 -7.72 12.28 -7.90
C GLU A 14 -7.13 11.41 -6.79
N VAL A 15 -7.96 10.58 -6.16
CA VAL A 15 -7.52 9.64 -5.10
C VAL A 15 -6.53 8.62 -5.67
N ARG A 16 -6.79 8.12 -6.87
CA ARG A 16 -5.87 7.23 -7.59
C ARG A 16 -4.54 7.94 -7.86
N LYS A 17 -4.59 9.13 -8.43
CA LYS A 17 -3.40 9.92 -8.76
C LYS A 17 -2.56 10.19 -7.50
N GLN A 18 -3.21 10.64 -6.42
CA GLN A 18 -2.54 10.91 -5.14
C GLN A 18 -1.90 9.66 -4.54
N LEU A 19 -2.57 8.50 -4.62
CA LEU A 19 -1.98 7.23 -4.19
C LEU A 19 -0.68 6.93 -4.95
N PHE A 20 -0.68 7.12 -6.27
CA PHE A 20 0.48 6.78 -7.10
C PHE A 20 1.62 7.77 -6.97
N GLU A 21 1.32 9.05 -6.83
CA GLU A 21 2.33 10.08 -6.52
C GLU A 21 2.99 9.80 -5.17
N GLU A 22 2.21 9.48 -4.13
CA GLU A 22 2.75 9.09 -2.81
C GLU A 22 3.52 7.77 -2.84
N ALA A 23 3.10 6.82 -3.67
CA ALA A 23 3.83 5.56 -3.88
C ALA A 23 5.08 5.73 -4.78
N GLY A 24 5.37 6.95 -5.26
CA GLY A 24 6.53 7.24 -6.10
C GLY A 24 6.49 6.56 -7.47
N THR A 25 5.29 6.34 -8.02
CA THR A 25 5.10 5.60 -9.27
C THR A 25 4.24 6.36 -10.27
N THR A 26 4.19 5.87 -11.51
CA THR A 26 3.37 6.42 -12.58
C THR A 26 2.14 5.54 -12.83
N MET A 27 1.07 6.16 -13.32
CA MET A 27 -0.15 5.45 -13.73
C MET A 27 0.14 4.35 -14.78
N GLY A 28 1.15 4.55 -15.64
CA GLY A 28 1.56 3.56 -16.64
C GLY A 28 2.12 2.28 -16.04
N TYR A 29 2.96 2.39 -14.99
CA TYR A 29 3.48 1.21 -14.28
C TYR A 29 2.37 0.44 -13.56
N ILE A 30 1.40 1.15 -12.97
CA ILE A 30 0.22 0.54 -12.36
C ILE A 30 -0.63 -0.20 -13.38
N GLN A 31 -0.89 0.43 -14.54
CA GLN A 31 -1.61 -0.24 -15.63
C GLN A 31 -0.89 -1.50 -16.08
N GLN A 32 0.44 -1.46 -16.18
CA GLN A 32 1.22 -2.66 -16.48
C GLN A 32 1.00 -3.75 -15.41
N LEU A 33 1.02 -3.42 -14.12
CA LEU A 33 0.76 -4.39 -13.05
C LEU A 33 -0.70 -4.92 -13.03
N MET A 34 -1.66 -4.13 -13.51
CA MET A 34 -3.06 -4.57 -13.60
C MET A 34 -3.31 -5.53 -14.76
N TYR A 35 -2.60 -5.34 -15.88
CA TYR A 35 -2.82 -6.08 -17.13
C TYR A 35 -1.76 -7.14 -17.43
N THR A 36 -0.75 -7.31 -16.57
CA THR A 36 0.28 -8.34 -16.72
C THR A 36 0.36 -9.20 -15.46
N ASP A 37 0.83 -10.44 -15.61
CA ASP A 37 1.15 -11.32 -14.47
C ASP A 37 2.42 -10.89 -13.71
N LYS A 38 2.95 -9.68 -14.00
CA LYS A 38 4.11 -9.16 -13.29
C LYS A 38 3.71 -8.80 -11.87
N GLN A 39 4.43 -9.39 -10.94
CA GLN A 39 4.35 -9.06 -9.55
C GLN A 39 5.03 -7.71 -9.27
N ALA A 40 4.38 -6.85 -8.49
CA ALA A 40 4.95 -5.62 -7.96
C ALA A 40 6.28 -5.92 -7.23
N SER A 41 7.33 -5.14 -7.47
CA SER A 41 8.58 -5.27 -6.71
C SER A 41 8.32 -5.09 -5.20
N PRO A 42 9.11 -5.74 -4.32
CA PRO A 42 8.95 -5.59 -2.86
C PRO A 42 8.90 -4.13 -2.41
N ASP A 43 9.86 -3.30 -2.84
CA ASP A 43 9.91 -1.89 -2.46
C ASP A 43 8.66 -1.12 -2.90
N PHE A 44 8.16 -1.44 -4.09
CA PHE A 44 6.93 -0.83 -4.60
C PHE A 44 5.70 -1.27 -3.81
N CYS A 45 5.60 -2.56 -3.44
CA CYS A 45 4.53 -3.08 -2.61
C CYS A 45 4.49 -2.37 -1.24
N LYS A 46 5.66 -2.07 -0.66
CA LYS A 46 5.79 -1.28 0.57
C LYS A 46 5.31 0.16 0.39
N ALA A 47 5.82 0.84 -0.63
CA ALA A 47 5.46 2.22 -0.92
C ALA A 47 3.95 2.36 -1.14
N LEU A 48 3.37 1.39 -1.85
CA LEU A 48 1.95 1.34 -2.14
C LEU A 48 1.10 1.10 -0.89
N TYR A 49 1.52 0.22 0.01
CA TYR A 49 0.85 0.05 1.30
C TYR A 49 0.86 1.36 2.09
N LEU A 50 2.03 1.98 2.29
CA LEU A 50 2.16 3.22 3.05
C LEU A 50 1.32 4.35 2.45
N ALA A 51 1.36 4.50 1.12
CA ALA A 51 0.54 5.45 0.40
C ALA A 51 -0.97 5.15 0.58
N SER A 52 -1.37 3.88 0.52
CA SER A 52 -2.79 3.50 0.66
C SER A 52 -3.33 3.74 2.07
N VAL A 53 -2.50 3.57 3.11
CA VAL A 53 -2.85 3.89 4.49
C VAL A 53 -3.02 5.40 4.67
N LYS A 54 -2.21 6.21 3.98
CA LYS A 54 -2.27 7.67 4.03
C LYS A 54 -3.46 8.24 3.26
N VAL A 55 -3.70 7.77 2.04
CA VAL A 55 -4.69 8.32 1.10
C VAL A 55 -6.07 7.69 1.32
N THR A 56 -6.12 6.37 1.55
CA THR A 56 -7.37 5.62 1.75
C THR A 56 -7.29 4.71 2.98
N PRO A 57 -7.21 5.26 4.19
CA PRO A 57 -7.09 4.48 5.42
C PRO A 57 -8.25 3.50 5.65
N ALA A 58 -9.44 3.77 5.08
CA ALA A 58 -10.59 2.88 5.15
C ALA A 58 -10.45 1.63 4.25
N THR A 59 -9.62 1.69 3.21
CA THR A 59 -9.41 0.60 2.25
C THR A 59 -7.93 0.49 1.84
N PRO A 60 -7.03 0.12 2.76
CA PRO A 60 -5.61 0.02 2.45
C PRO A 60 -5.31 -1.20 1.56
N ILE A 61 -4.28 -1.10 0.73
CA ILE A 61 -3.75 -2.19 -0.08
C ILE A 61 -2.70 -2.91 0.75
N LEU A 62 -3.00 -4.09 1.26
CA LEU A 62 -2.09 -4.82 2.13
C LEU A 62 -1.05 -5.60 1.30
N PRO A 63 0.23 -5.62 1.72
CA PRO A 63 1.26 -6.35 0.99
C PRO A 63 0.96 -7.84 0.85
N LYS A 64 0.36 -8.45 1.88
CA LYS A 64 -0.04 -9.87 1.87
C LYS A 64 -1.00 -10.25 0.74
N ASP A 65 -1.79 -9.30 0.26
CA ASP A 65 -2.79 -9.54 -0.78
C ASP A 65 -2.21 -9.40 -2.19
N GLU A 66 -1.21 -8.52 -2.34
CA GLU A 66 -0.48 -8.30 -3.59
C GLU A 66 0.64 -9.31 -3.80
N ARG A 67 1.39 -9.57 -2.74
CA ARG A 67 2.61 -10.36 -2.72
C ARG A 67 2.65 -11.22 -1.45
N PRO A 68 1.85 -12.30 -1.39
CA PRO A 68 1.84 -13.21 -0.24
C PRO A 68 3.20 -13.85 0.01
N ASP A 69 4.03 -14.00 -1.03
CA ASP A 69 5.37 -14.57 -1.02
C ASP A 69 6.40 -13.75 -0.24
N ILE A 70 6.17 -12.44 -0.08
CA ILE A 70 7.04 -11.53 0.68
C ILE A 70 6.28 -10.85 1.83
N ALA A 71 5.09 -11.34 2.17
CA ALA A 71 4.27 -10.80 3.26
C ALA A 71 5.02 -10.81 4.60
N GLU A 72 5.86 -11.82 4.84
CA GLU A 72 6.70 -11.93 6.04
C GLU A 72 7.86 -10.93 6.07
N ILE A 73 8.36 -10.49 4.90
CA ILE A 73 9.34 -9.41 4.80
C ILE A 73 8.69 -8.08 5.22
N PHE A 74 7.40 -7.95 4.97
CA PHE A 74 6.55 -6.90 5.53
C PHE A 74 5.91 -7.31 6.84
N GLN A 75 6.62 -8.04 7.72
CA GLN A 75 6.49 -7.83 9.16
C GLN A 75 6.79 -6.36 9.43
N LEU A 76 5.84 -5.50 9.05
CA LEU A 76 5.64 -4.15 9.50
C LEU A 76 5.76 -4.32 10.99
N GLY A 77 6.87 -3.82 11.52
CA GLY A 77 7.09 -3.78 12.95
C GLY A 77 5.94 -3.01 13.56
N VAL A 78 4.86 -3.72 13.86
CA VAL A 78 4.03 -3.48 15.01
C VAL A 78 4.96 -3.79 16.19
N LYS A 79 5.98 -2.95 16.38
CA LYS A 79 6.11 -2.31 17.67
C LYS A 79 4.80 -1.55 17.80
N VAL A 80 3.83 -2.23 18.40
CA VAL A 80 2.87 -1.61 19.29
C VAL A 80 3.63 -0.44 19.90
N PHE A 81 3.22 0.79 19.58
CA PHE A 81 3.69 1.94 20.31
C PHE A 81 3.69 1.52 21.77
N PRO A 82 4.82 1.46 22.51
CA PRO A 82 4.67 1.68 23.92
C PRO A 82 3.95 3.04 23.97
N PRO A 83 2.72 3.11 24.51
CA PRO A 83 2.11 4.41 24.76
C PRO A 83 3.18 5.21 25.48
N GLU A 84 3.42 6.45 25.03
CA GLU A 84 4.35 7.37 25.66
C GLU A 84 4.25 7.15 27.17
N ASP A 85 5.31 6.55 27.73
CA ASP A 85 5.40 6.26 29.14
C ASP A 85 5.41 7.64 29.78
N LYS A 86 4.21 8.07 30.21
CA LYS A 86 4.03 9.12 31.19
C LYS A 86 4.73 8.64 32.45
N ARG A 87 6.06 8.75 32.50
CA ARG A 87 6.78 8.97 33.75
C ARG A 87 6.65 10.47 34.01
N ALA A 88 5.64 10.85 34.79
CA ALA A 88 5.69 10.89 36.26
C ALA A 88 6.68 12.01 36.66
N ALA A 89 6.14 13.18 37.01
CA ALA A 89 5.79 13.51 38.39
C ALA A 89 7.05 13.79 39.22
#